data_AF-A0A965RVF3-F1
#
_entry.id   AF-A0A965RVF3-F1
#
_cell.length_a   1.000
_cell.length_b   1.000
_cell.length_c   1.000
_cell.angle_alpha   90.00
_cell.angle_beta   90.00
_cell.angle_gamma   90.00
#
_symmetry.space_group_name_H-M   'P 1'
#
loop_
_entity.id
_entity.type
_entity.pdbx_description
1 polymer ?
#
loop_
_entity_poly.entity_id
_entity_poly.type
_entity_poly.pdbx_seq_one_letter_code
_entity_poly.pdbx_strand_id
1 'polypeptide(L)' 'IILNTRGYYEPFRLLMEHTIREQFMADDHQDIWQIVNEPEEVLPAILKTKTWEKGLKDAGKMR' A
#
# COMPACT_ATOMS: atom_id res chain seq x y z
N ILE A 1 3.30 4.82 1.03
CA ILE A 1 3.87 4.66 2.40
C ILE A 1 3.02 5.52 3.33
N ILE A 2 2.58 4.98 4.47
CA ILE A 2 1.76 5.68 5.47
C ILE A 2 2.48 5.58 6.81
N LEU A 3 2.79 6.70 7.44
CA LEU A 3 3.40 6.75 8.77
C LEU A 3 2.30 6.74 9.84
N ASN A 4 2.22 5.64 10.59
CA ASN A 4 1.24 5.35 11.63
C ASN A 4 1.78 5.63 13.03
N THR A 5 2.29 6.84 13.26
CA THR A 5 2.82 7.25 14.56
C THR A 5 1.76 7.08 15.64
N ARG A 6 2.09 6.31 16.68
CA ARG A 6 1.21 6.02 17.83
C ARG A 6 -0.17 5.46 17.45
N GLY A 7 -0.27 4.76 16.32
CA GLY A 7 -1.52 4.10 15.90
C GLY A 7 -2.60 5.04 15.36
N TYR A 8 -2.25 6.27 14.94
CA TYR A 8 -3.22 7.23 14.41
C TYR A 8 -4.05 6.69 13.22
N TYR A 9 -3.41 5.93 12.32
CA TYR A 9 -4.03 5.30 11.15
C TYR A 9 -4.48 3.86 11.40
N GLU A 10 -4.53 3.41 12.65
CA GLU A 10 -5.05 2.09 12.98
C GLU A 10 -6.50 1.87 12.51
N PRO A 11 -7.43 2.83 12.62
CA PRO A 11 -8.77 2.68 12.06
C PRO A 11 -8.77 2.49 10.54
N PHE A 12 -7.84 3.14 9.84
CA PHE A 12 -7.69 2.99 8.39
C PHE A 12 -7.18 1.59 8.03
N ARG A 13 -6.17 1.08 8.75
CA ARG A 13 -5.66 -0.29 8.57
C ARG A 13 -6.78 -1.32 8.69
N LEU A 14 -7.61 -1.20 9.73
CA LEU A 14 -8.74 -2.10 9.97
C LEU A 14 -9.81 -2.01 8.86
N LEU A 15 -10.10 -0.80 8.38
CA LEU A 15 -11.03 -0.62 7.27
C LEU A 15 -10.53 -1.31 6.01
N MET A 16 -9.24 -1.17 5.67
CA MET A 16 -8.67 -1.82 4.50
C MET A 16 -8.67 -3.35 4.64
N GLU A 17 -8.36 -3.90 5.81
CA GLU A 17 -8.48 -5.35 6.04
C GLU A 17 -9.91 -5.87 5.87
N HIS A 18 -10.90 -5.05 6.22
CA HIS A 18 -12.31 -5.37 6.01
C HIS A 18 -12.68 -5.35 4.52
N THR A 19 -12.25 -4.34 3.75
CA THR A 19 -12.58 -4.26 2.32
C THR A 19 -11.98 -5.43 1.53
N ILE A 20 -10.79 -5.91 1.91
CA ILE A 20 -10.15 -7.09 1.34
C ILE A 20 -10.97 -8.35 1.62
N ARG A 21 -11.33 -8.55 2.89
CA ARG A 21 -12.13 -9.71 3.33
C ARG A 21 -13.45 -9.81 2.59
N GLU A 22 -14.11 -8.68 2.40
CA GLU A 22 -15.39 -8.59 1.68
C GLU A 22 -15.22 -8.52 0.16
N GLN A 23 -14.01 -8.77 -0.36
CA GLN A 23 -13.68 -8.84 -1.79
C GLN A 23 -14.04 -7.56 -2.56
N PHE A 24 -14.11 -6.42 -1.87
CA PHE A 24 -14.22 -5.10 -2.51
C PHE A 24 -12.90 -4.67 -3.16
N MET A 25 -11.78 -5.32 -2.81
CA MET A 25 -10.47 -5.09 -3.41
C MET A 25 -9.68 -6.43 -3.52
N ALA A 26 -8.98 -6.67 -4.63
CA ALA A 26 -8.22 -7.91 -4.89
C ALA A 26 -6.88 -7.99 -4.15
N ASP A 27 -6.60 -9.07 -3.39
CA ASP A 27 -5.52 -9.29 -2.40
C ASP A 27 -4.09 -8.73 -2.63
N ASP A 28 -3.74 -8.25 -3.82
CA ASP A 28 -2.43 -7.71 -4.23
C ASP A 28 -2.09 -6.32 -3.63
N HIS A 29 -2.76 -5.90 -2.56
CA HIS A 29 -2.67 -4.54 -1.97
C HIS A 29 -1.36 -4.24 -1.27
N GLN A 30 -0.57 -5.28 -0.96
CA GLN A 30 0.76 -5.08 -0.35
C GLN A 30 1.65 -4.20 -1.24
N ASP A 31 1.35 -4.14 -2.53
CA ASP A 31 2.04 -3.29 -3.51
C ASP A 31 1.45 -1.88 -3.66
N ILE A 32 0.24 -1.60 -3.13
CA ILE A 32 -0.41 -0.27 -3.27
C ILE A 32 0.00 0.66 -2.11
N TRP A 33 0.01 0.17 -0.87
CA TRP A 33 0.46 0.94 0.28
C TRP A 33 1.19 0.09 1.31
N GLN A 34 2.19 0.70 1.95
CA GLN A 34 2.93 0.13 3.07
C GLN A 34 2.76 1.06 4.28
N ILE A 35 2.41 0.49 5.44
CA ILE A 35 2.30 1.22 6.70
C ILE A 35 3.59 1.01 7.51
N VAL A 36 4.14 2.08 8.06
CA VAL A 36 5.31 2.09 8.97
C VAL A 36 4.94 2.83 10.24
N ASN A 37 5.59 2.55 11.38
CA ASN A 37 5.18 3.14 12.66
C ASN A 37 6.09 4.29 13.07
N GLU A 38 7.38 4.21 12.73
CA GLU A 38 8.39 5.18 13.10
C GLU A 38 8.86 6.03 11.91
N PRO A 39 9.14 7.33 12.10
CA PRO A 39 9.60 8.21 11.03
C PRO A 39 10.86 7.71 10.31
N GLU A 40 11.77 7.07 11.04
CA GLU A 40 13.03 6.53 10.53
C GLU A 40 12.82 5.38 9.54
N GLU A 41 11.66 4.71 9.59
CA GLU A 41 11.29 3.62 8.69
C GLU A 41 10.78 4.12 7.33
N VAL A 42 10.39 5.39 7.22
CA VAL A 42 9.78 5.95 6.01
C VAL A 42 10.73 5.91 4.82
N LEU A 43 11.96 6.42 4.98
CA LEU A 43 12.94 6.45 3.89
C LEU A 43 13.39 5.05 3.44
N PRO A 44 13.76 4.12 4.35
CA PRO A 44 14.03 2.74 3.99
C PRO A 44 12.86 2.07 3.26
N ALA A 45 11.63 2.34 3.70
CA ALA A 45 10.45 1.76 3.08
C ALA A 45 10.22 2.30 1.67
N ILE A 46 10.40 3.61 1.43
CA ILE A 46 10.33 4.21 0.08
C ILE A 46 11.36 3.58 -0.85
N LEU A 47 12.59 3.39 -0.38
CA LEU A 47 13.68 2.82 -1.18
C LEU A 47 13.47 1.32 -1.46
N LYS A 48 12.77 0.62 -0.57
CA LYS A 48 12.47 -0.82 -0.70
C LYS A 48 11.24 -1.10 -1.57
N THR A 49 10.29 -0.17 -1.65
CA THR A 49 9.13 -0.32 -2.54
C THR A 49 9.64 -0.51 -3.98
N LYS A 50 9.30 -1.63 -4.61
CA LYS A 50 9.58 -1.84 -6.04
C LYS A 50 8.90 -0.69 -6.79
N THR A 51 9.67 0.07 -7.56
CA THR A 51 9.12 1.08 -8.46
C THR A 51 8.05 0.39 -9.30
N TRP A 52 6.81 0.87 -9.22
CA TRP A 52 5.73 0.38 -10.06
C TRP A 52 6.06 0.78 -11.51
N GLU A 53 6.82 -0.05 -12.22
CA GLU A 53 6.99 0.05 -13.67
C GLU A 53 5.71 -0.46 -14.37
N LYS A 54 4.56 0.19 -14.15
CA LYS A 54 3.49 0.17 -15.16
C LYS A 54 3.75 1.40 -15.97
N GLY A 55 4.64 1.25 -16.95
CA GLY A 55 4.71 2.23 -18.01
C GLY A 55 3.35 2.31 -18.70
N LEU A 56 3.05 3.45 -19.33
CA LEU A 56 1.89 3.62 -20.23
C LEU A 56 1.69 2.46 -21.22
N LYS A 57 2.74 1.69 -21.50
CA LYS A 57 2.76 0.51 -22.40
C LYS A 57 1.96 -0.69 -21.87
N ASP A 58 1.80 -0.84 -20.56
CA ASP A 58 1.08 -1.99 -19.97
C ASP A 58 -0.44 -1.77 -19.92
N ALA A 59 -0.87 -0.51 -19.92
CA ALA A 59 -2.29 -0.14 -20.00
C ALA A 59 -2.93 -0.52 -21.34
N GLY A 60 -2.13 -0.64 -22.42
CA GLY A 60 -2.59 -1.03 -23.75
C GLY A 60 -2.78 -2.53 -23.95
N LYS A 61 -2.28 -3.38 -23.04
CA LYS A 61 -2.37 -4.86 -23.13
C LYS A 61 -3.56 -5.47 -22.39
N MET A 62 -4.36 -4.66 -21.70
CA MET A 62 -5.59 -5.10 -20.99
C MET A 62 -6.87 -4.78 -21.78
N ARG A 63 -6.78 -4.77 -23.12
CA ARG A 63 -7.91 -4.68 -24.03
C ARG A 63 -7.96 -5.90 -24.94
#